data_AF-A0A3C1KSY7-F1
#
_entry.id   AF-A0A3C1KSY7-F1
#
_cell.length_a   1.000
_cell.length_b   1.000
_cell.length_c   1.000
_cell.angle_alpha   90.00
_cell.angle_beta   90.00
_cell.angle_gamma   90.00
#
_symmetry.space_group_name_H-M   'P 1'
#
loop_
_entity.id
_entity.type
_entity.pdbx_description
1 polymer ?
#
loop_
_entity_poly.entity_id
_entity_poly.type
_entity_poly.pdbx_seq_one_letter_code
_entity_poly.pdbx_strand_id
1 'polypeptide(L)' 'MSVRYAHADLHSFSQRLFEAAGLPVERAAVMAEILLEADLMGFTTHGMQRVAHNVRWLMEGVSRC' A
#
# COMPACT_ATOMS: atom_id res chain seq x y z
N MET A 1 -8.32 -9.31 -20.58
CA MET A 1 -9.23 -8.59 -19.65
C MET A 1 -8.41 -8.12 -18.45
N SER A 2 -8.49 -6.84 -18.07
CA SER A 2 -7.97 -6.40 -16.77
C SER A 2 -9.02 -6.67 -15.70
N VAL A 3 -8.60 -7.22 -14.56
CA VAL A 3 -9.45 -7.38 -13.38
C VAL A 3 -9.62 -6.02 -12.72
N ARG A 4 -10.83 -5.68 -12.29
CA ARG A 4 -11.14 -4.44 -11.56
C ARG A 4 -11.56 -4.80 -10.15
N TYR A 5 -11.08 -4.03 -9.20
CA TYR A 5 -11.40 -4.16 -7.78
C TYR A 5 -11.99 -2.84 -7.27
N ALA A 6 -12.81 -2.90 -6.22
CA ALA A 6 -13.30 -1.68 -5.59
C ALA A 6 -12.16 -0.97 -4.86
N HIS A 7 -12.18 0.36 -4.89
CA HIS A 7 -11.19 1.20 -4.20
C HIS A 7 -11.11 0.86 -2.70
N ALA A 8 -12.26 0.76 -2.03
CA ALA A 8 -12.31 0.45 -0.59
C ALA A 8 -11.68 -0.90 -0.25
N ASP A 9 -11.87 -1.92 -1.10
CA ASP A 9 -11.30 -3.25 -0.90
C ASP A 9 -9.78 -3.22 -1.03
N LEU A 10 -9.26 -2.53 -2.05
CA LEU A 10 -7.81 -2.37 -2.25
C LEU A 10 -7.17 -1.54 -1.13
N HIS A 11 -7.83 -0.49 -0.68
CA HIS A 11 -7.36 0.35 0.42
C HIS A 11 -7.25 -0.48 1.71
N SER A 12 -8.33 -1.17 2.09
CA SER A 12 -8.36 -2.01 3.29
C SER A 12 -7.32 -3.14 3.22
N PHE A 13 -7.17 -3.77 2.05
CA PHE A 13 -6.17 -4.80 1.83
C PHE A 13 -4.74 -4.27 2.05
N SER A 14 -4.38 -3.16 1.41
CA SER A 14 -3.05 -2.55 1.54
C SER A 14 -2.77 -2.08 2.96
N GLN A 15 -3.73 -1.43 3.62
CA GLN A 15 -3.58 -0.98 4.99
C GLN A 15 -3.26 -2.16 5.92
N ARG A 16 -4.02 -3.26 5.82
CA ARG A 16 -3.79 -4.46 6.64
C ARG A 16 -2.42 -5.09 6.41
N LEU A 17 -1.87 -5.00 5.19
CA LEU A 17 -0.51 -5.46 4.91
C LEU A 17 0.55 -4.61 5.62
N PHE A 18 0.38 -3.28 5.63
CA PHE A 18 1.29 -2.38 6.32
C PHE A 18 1.21 -2.54 7.85
N GLU A 19 0.01 -2.70 8.40
CA GLU A 19 -0.19 -3.01 9.82
C GLU A 19 0.48 -4.33 10.21
N ALA A 20 0.31 -5.37 9.40
CA ALA A 20 0.95 -6.68 9.63
C ALA A 20 2.48 -6.60 9.54
N ALA A 21 3.03 -5.63 8.80
CA ALA A 21 4.46 -5.36 8.73
C ALA A 21 4.99 -4.53 9.93
N GLY A 22 4.12 -4.17 10.88
CA GLY A 22 4.47 -3.44 12.10
C GLY A 22 4.26 -1.92 12.03
N LEU A 23 3.63 -1.42 10.97
CA LEU A 23 3.35 0.01 10.84
C LEU A 23 2.13 0.41 11.71
N PRO A 24 2.17 1.55 12.43
CA PRO A 24 0.99 2.07 13.13
C PRO A 24 -0.19 2.29 12.20
N VAL A 25 -1.42 2.01 12.67
CA VAL A 25 -2.67 2.08 11.90
C VAL A 25 -2.82 3.38 11.10
N GLU A 26 -2.55 4.53 11.73
CA GLU A 26 -2.66 5.84 11.07
C GLU A 26 -1.70 5.97 9.88
N ARG A 27 -0.47 5.46 10.01
CA ARG A 27 0.53 5.48 8.93
C ARG A 27 0.21 4.46 7.84
N ALA A 28 -0.31 3.29 8.23
CA ALA A 28 -0.74 2.26 7.32
C ALA A 28 -1.88 2.72 6.42
N ALA A 29 -2.84 3.46 6.97
CA ALA A 29 -3.94 4.07 6.22
C ALA A 29 -3.41 5.07 5.18
N VAL A 30 -2.56 6.02 5.59
CA VAL A 30 -1.97 7.01 4.67
C VAL A 30 -1.15 6.35 3.55
N MET A 31 -0.36 5.33 3.88
CA MET A 31 0.41 4.59 2.89
C MET A 31 -0.48 3.87 1.87
N ALA A 32 -1.58 3.27 2.32
CA ALA A 32 -2.54 2.62 1.44
C ALA A 32 -3.24 3.63 0.52
N GLU A 33 -3.66 4.77 1.06
CA GLU A 33 -4.32 5.85 0.34
C GLU A 33 -3.43 6.41 -0.77
N ILE A 34 -2.22 6.88 -0.45
CA ILE A 34 -1.31 7.54 -1.42
C ILE A 34 -0.95 6.60 -2.58
N LEU A 35 -0.66 5.33 -2.29
CA LEU A 35 -0.32 4.36 -3.33
C LEU A 35 -1.53 4.04 -4.22
N LEU A 36 -2.73 4.00 -3.66
CA LEU A 36 -3.93 3.73 -4.42
C LEU A 36 -4.36 4.96 -5.26
N GLU A 37 -4.20 6.17 -4.73
CA GLU A 37 -4.39 7.42 -5.47
C GLU A 37 -3.42 7.52 -6.66
N ALA A 38 -2.15 7.15 -6.47
CA ALA A 38 -1.18 7.12 -7.56
C ALA A 38 -1.65 6.20 -8.71
N ASP A 39 -2.22 5.02 -8.40
CA ASP A 39 -2.82 4.16 -9.43
C ASP A 39 -4.04 4.80 -10.11
N LEU A 40 -4.91 5.47 -9.35
CA LEU A 40 -6.09 6.17 -9.90
C LEU A 40 -5.70 7.32 -10.83
N MET A 41 -4.59 8.00 -10.55
CA MET A 41 -4.00 9.05 -11.38
C MET A 41 -3.22 8.51 -12.60
N GLY A 42 -3.04 7.19 -12.70
CA GLY A 42 -2.29 6.54 -13.79
C GLY A 42 -0.77 6.47 -13.56
N PHE A 43 -0.28 6.80 -12.36
CA PHE A 43 1.12 6.66 -11.96
C PHE A 43 1.44 5.26 -11.42
N THR A 44 1.21 4.24 -12.24
CA THR A 44 1.22 2.83 -11.79
C THR A 44 2.57 2.34 -11.26
N THR A 45 3.68 2.95 -11.67
CA THR A 45 5.03 2.64 -11.14
C THR A 45 5.23 3.11 -9.70
N HIS A 46 4.40 4.04 -9.23
CA HIS A 46 4.42 4.61 -7.89
C HIS A 46 3.20 4.20 -7.06
N GLY A 47 2.23 3.47 -7.64
CA GLY A 47 1.03 3.03 -6.95
C GLY A 47 1.13 1.66 -6.30
N MET A 48 0.09 0.83 -6.41
CA MET A 48 -0.04 -0.41 -5.62
C MET A 48 1.08 -1.42 -5.87
N GLN A 49 1.75 -1.36 -7.03
CA GLN A 49 2.94 -2.16 -7.33
C GLN A 49 4.04 -2.02 -6.25
N ARG A 50 4.10 -0.88 -5.56
CA ARG A 50 5.07 -0.59 -4.50
C ARG A 50 4.77 -1.27 -3.16
N VAL A 51 3.52 -1.72 -2.91
CA VAL A 51 3.08 -2.25 -1.61
C VAL A 51 3.97 -3.40 -1.16
N ALA A 52 4.16 -4.42 -2.01
CA ALA A 52 4.94 -5.61 -1.65
C ALA A 52 6.39 -5.28 -1.26
N HIS A 53 7.01 -4.32 -1.95
CA HIS A 53 8.38 -3.91 -1.67
C HIS A 53 8.49 -3.12 -0.35
N ASN A 54 7.57 -2.18 -0.13
CA ASN A 54 7.54 -1.39 1.10
C ASN A 54 7.26 -2.27 2.33
N VAL A 55 6.32 -3.22 2.22
CA VAL A 55 6.04 -4.22 3.27
C VAL A 55 7.30 -5.02 3.59
N ARG A 56 8.02 -5.50 2.57
CA ARG A 56 9.29 -6.23 2.76
C ARG A 56 10.32 -5.37 3.49
N TRP A 57 10.50 -4.11 3.10
CA TRP A 57 11.46 -3.21 3.76
C TRP A 57 11.13 -2.94 5.22
N LEU A 58 9.85 -2.84 5.57
CA LEU A 58 9.41 -2.71 6.96
C LEU A 58 9.75 -3.98 7.76
N MET A 59 9.46 -5.15 7.21
CA MET A 59 9.79 -6.44 7.85
C MET A 59 11.29 -6.66 8.02
N GLU A 60 12.11 -6.21 7.06
CA GLU A 60 13.57 -6.30 7.11
C GLU A 60 14.21 -5.19 7.98
N GLY A 61 13.43 -4.21 8.45
CA GLY A 61 13.93 -3.07 9.21
C GLY A 61 14.79 -2.08 8.41
N VAL A 62 14.76 -2.19 7.07
CA VAL A 62 15.47 -1.30 6.13
C VAL A 62 14.80 0.07 6.08
N SER A 63 13.47 0.10 6.25
CA SER A 63 12.69 1.34 6.39
C SER A 63 12.16 1.47 7.82
N ARG A 64 12.20 2.70 8.35
CA ARG A 64 11.71 3.06 9.70
C ARG A 64 10.49 3.99 9.66
N CYS A 65 9.84 4.10 8.50
CA CYS A 65 8.75 5.07 8.28
C CYS A 65 7.70 5.04 9.37
#